data_AF-W2N5X4-F1
#
_entry.id   AF-W2N5X4-F1
#
_cell.length_a   1.000
_cell.length_b   1.000
_cell.length_c   1.000
_cell.angle_alpha   90.00
_cell.angle_beta   90.00
_cell.angle_gamma   90.00
#
_symmetry.space_group_name_H-M   'P 1'
#
loop_
_entity.id
_entity.type
_entity.pdbx_description
1 polymer ?
#
loop_
_entity_poly.entity_id
_entity_poly.type
_entity_poly.pdbx_seq_one_letter_code
_entity_poly.pdbx_strand_id
1 'polypeptide(L)'
;MSATYEEDEETQEQTRSARLHPKVTEVFLDESYCNVNHTAGSSWVVKHSQRYVANGAGQRYCIVGAGSVFVKNGGLCAEWVPGSIKSWPSHLKGDGDYHGNFTGELFELWFEELCQLLQSRYGPCRIHMDGAAYHKVIEDPAPASSKTKAVMVKWLNEHGVTVGVNDYTKKQLEQLIAQRGATATKCCTPPPPPVSPRATANRDDMGGGALKNRIAMDPPSSVADLGDKIADGLRDITSREWLGAYKKVRKQEQEYLHSASPPAVTPAPTIQELQDLSDNNDSSLTSVTNRAMNSSTADVIEEYEISL
;
A
#
# COMPACT_ATOMS: atom_id res chain seq x y z
N MET A 1 -32.91 -18.53 18.48
CA MET A 1 -31.84 -19.53 18.41
C MET A 1 -30.56 -18.75 18.16
N SER A 2 -29.71 -18.71 19.16
CA SER A 2 -28.44 -17.99 19.22
C SER A 2 -27.40 -18.70 18.36
N ALA A 3 -26.93 -18.05 17.30
CA ALA A 3 -25.68 -18.42 16.65
C ALA A 3 -24.56 -17.71 17.42
N THR A 4 -23.75 -18.51 18.09
CA THR A 4 -22.50 -18.08 18.73
C THR A 4 -21.54 -17.63 17.64
N TYR A 5 -21.14 -16.35 17.71
CA TYR A 5 -20.01 -15.78 17.01
C TYR A 5 -18.75 -16.42 17.57
N GLU A 6 -18.05 -17.23 16.76
CA GLU A 6 -16.66 -17.58 16.99
C GLU A 6 -15.83 -16.65 16.08
N GLU A 7 -15.13 -15.71 16.72
CA GLU A 7 -14.16 -14.81 16.10
C GLU A 7 -12.86 -15.60 15.86
N ASP A 8 -12.56 -15.93 14.62
CA ASP A 8 -11.29 -16.59 14.27
C ASP A 8 -10.20 -15.55 13.99
N GLU A 9 -9.53 -15.09 15.05
CA GLU A 9 -8.26 -14.37 14.95
C GLU A 9 -7.17 -15.40 14.49
N GLU A 10 -7.02 -15.59 13.17
CA GLU A 10 -6.08 -16.59 12.63
C GLU A 10 -4.63 -16.14 12.89
N THR A 11 -4.02 -16.65 13.96
CA THR A 11 -2.63 -16.38 14.30
C THR A 11 -1.68 -16.80 13.16
N GLN A 12 -0.53 -16.13 12.98
CA GLN A 12 0.45 -16.48 11.92
C GLN A 12 0.87 -17.97 11.91
N GLU A 13 0.73 -18.68 13.03
CA GLU A 13 0.96 -20.13 13.14
C GLU A 13 -0.08 -20.96 12.37
N GLN A 14 -1.34 -20.53 12.30
CA GLN A 14 -2.39 -21.22 11.53
C GLN A 14 -2.22 -21.07 10.02
N THR A 15 -1.55 -20.03 9.54
CA THR A 15 -1.34 -19.82 8.09
C THR A 15 -0.21 -20.66 7.48
N ARG A 16 0.56 -21.40 8.31
CA ARG A 16 1.82 -22.05 7.92
C ARG A 16 1.88 -23.53 8.26
N SER A 17 2.62 -24.27 7.44
CA SER A 17 2.97 -25.67 7.75
C SER A 17 4.06 -25.75 8.82
N ALA A 18 4.28 -26.94 9.39
CA ALA A 18 5.36 -27.20 10.34
C ALA A 18 6.78 -26.90 9.79
N ARG A 19 6.93 -26.83 8.45
CA ARG A 19 8.20 -26.45 7.79
C ARG A 19 8.31 -24.94 7.54
N LEU A 20 7.40 -24.15 8.11
CA LEU A 20 7.27 -22.70 7.89
C LEU A 20 7.03 -22.32 6.43
N HIS A 21 6.55 -23.27 5.62
CA HIS A 21 6.07 -22.97 4.27
C HIS A 21 4.61 -22.49 4.33
N PRO A 22 4.21 -21.59 3.40
CA PRO A 22 2.84 -21.13 3.34
C PRO A 22 1.89 -22.28 3.00
N LYS A 23 0.71 -22.31 3.64
CA LYS A 23 -0.32 -23.34 3.38
C LYS A 23 -1.07 -23.12 2.07
N VAL A 24 -1.22 -21.85 1.68
CA VAL A 24 -1.80 -21.40 0.40
C VAL A 24 -0.75 -20.59 -0.36
N THR A 25 -0.96 -20.35 -1.65
CA THR A 25 -0.02 -19.51 -2.42
C THR A 25 -0.04 -18.08 -1.88
N GLU A 26 1.10 -17.53 -1.52
CA GLU A 26 1.23 -16.11 -1.15
C GLU A 26 1.61 -15.32 -2.41
N VAL A 27 0.84 -14.27 -2.68
CA VAL A 27 1.03 -13.37 -3.82
C VAL A 27 1.40 -12.00 -3.31
N PHE A 28 2.43 -11.40 -3.88
CA PHE A 28 2.93 -10.07 -3.51
C PHE A 28 2.87 -9.19 -4.75
N LEU A 29 2.13 -8.08 -4.67
CA LEU A 29 2.04 -7.11 -5.74
C LEU A 29 2.45 -5.72 -5.26
N ASP A 30 3.04 -4.95 -6.15
CA ASP A 30 3.47 -3.58 -5.91
C ASP A 30 3.66 -2.82 -7.22
N GLU A 31 3.56 -1.50 -7.11
CA GLU A 31 3.93 -0.58 -8.17
C GLU A 31 5.32 0.01 -7.92
N SER A 32 6.17 -0.10 -8.92
CA SER A 32 7.50 0.46 -8.90
C SER A 32 7.74 1.49 -9.99
N TYR A 33 8.70 2.36 -9.71
CA TYR A 33 9.16 3.36 -10.65
C TYR A 33 10.66 3.28 -10.82
N CYS A 34 11.12 3.41 -12.06
CA CYS A 34 12.53 3.54 -12.37
C CYS A 34 12.75 4.72 -13.32
N ASN A 35 13.79 5.51 -13.05
CA ASN A 35 14.11 6.70 -13.84
C ASN A 35 15.37 6.43 -14.68
N VAL A 36 15.53 7.16 -15.79
CA VAL A 36 16.74 7.05 -16.63
C VAL A 36 18.02 7.35 -15.84
N ASN A 37 17.98 8.25 -14.86
CA ASN A 37 19.14 8.50 -14.00
C ASN A 37 19.15 7.67 -12.71
N HIS A 38 18.51 6.49 -12.71
CA HIS A 38 18.60 5.55 -11.58
C HIS A 38 20.01 4.98 -11.49
N THR A 39 20.74 5.45 -10.48
CA THR A 39 22.16 5.15 -10.30
C THR A 39 22.43 4.72 -8.85
N ALA A 40 23.54 4.04 -8.61
CA ALA A 40 23.95 3.70 -7.25
C ALA A 40 24.12 4.97 -6.40
N GLY A 41 23.69 4.91 -5.12
CA GLY A 41 23.77 6.05 -4.20
C GLY A 41 25.21 6.51 -3.89
N SER A 42 26.21 5.75 -4.28
CA SER A 42 27.62 6.11 -4.24
C SER A 42 28.34 5.53 -5.46
N SER A 43 29.16 6.33 -6.13
CA SER A 43 29.94 5.91 -7.29
C SER A 43 31.34 6.54 -7.26
N TRP A 44 32.33 5.79 -7.73
CA TRP A 44 33.70 6.27 -7.91
C TRP A 44 33.79 7.01 -9.24
N VAL A 45 34.00 8.32 -9.19
CA VAL A 45 34.17 9.16 -10.38
C VAL A 45 35.64 9.59 -10.52
N VAL A 46 36.15 9.55 -11.75
CA VAL A 46 37.49 10.06 -12.05
C VAL A 46 37.50 11.57 -11.84
N LYS A 47 38.58 12.11 -11.28
CA LYS A 47 38.75 13.56 -11.12
C LYS A 47 38.58 14.22 -12.50
N HIS A 48 37.58 15.09 -12.65
CA HIS A 48 37.15 15.77 -13.88
C HIS A 48 36.18 15.02 -14.82
N SER A 49 35.65 13.86 -14.45
CA SER A 49 34.54 13.27 -15.22
C SER A 49 33.23 14.01 -14.95
N GLN A 50 32.32 13.99 -15.94
CA GLN A 50 30.94 14.42 -15.72
C GLN A 50 30.32 13.58 -14.60
N ARG A 51 29.63 14.25 -13.67
CA ARG A 51 28.85 13.58 -12.63
C ARG A 51 27.50 13.20 -13.21
N TYR A 52 27.01 12.02 -12.84
CA TYR A 52 25.63 11.64 -13.13
C TYR A 52 24.66 12.68 -12.54
N VAL A 53 23.54 12.90 -13.24
CA VAL A 53 22.44 13.74 -12.74
C VAL A 53 21.94 13.15 -11.42
N ALA A 54 21.33 13.97 -10.56
CA ALA A 54 20.76 13.50 -9.30
C ALA A 54 19.89 12.25 -9.49
N ASN A 55 20.06 11.27 -8.60
CA ASN A 55 19.30 10.03 -8.61
C ASN A 55 17.79 10.35 -8.56
N GLY A 56 17.00 9.65 -9.38
CA GLY A 56 15.56 9.90 -9.52
C GLY A 56 15.19 11.03 -10.48
N ALA A 57 16.15 11.64 -11.19
CA ALA A 57 15.87 12.60 -12.24
C ALA A 57 15.63 11.93 -13.61
N GLY A 58 14.95 12.63 -14.52
CA GLY A 58 14.73 12.19 -15.90
C GLY A 58 13.44 11.39 -16.10
N GLN A 59 13.19 10.98 -17.34
CA GLN A 59 12.01 10.21 -17.73
C GLN A 59 11.91 8.91 -16.92
N ARG A 60 10.67 8.53 -16.63
CA ARG A 60 10.32 7.44 -15.72
C ARG A 60 9.60 6.32 -16.45
N TYR A 61 9.87 5.10 -16.04
CA TYR A 61 9.04 3.93 -16.28
C TYR A 61 8.21 3.62 -15.05
N CYS A 62 6.95 3.29 -15.29
CA CYS A 62 6.08 2.65 -14.33
C CYS A 62 6.16 1.13 -14.53
N ILE A 63 6.10 0.38 -13.44
CA ILE A 63 6.14 -1.07 -13.41
C ILE A 63 5.07 -1.52 -12.42
N VAL A 64 4.23 -2.46 -12.81
CA VAL A 64 3.35 -3.19 -11.90
C VAL A 64 3.53 -4.68 -12.16
N GLY A 65 3.51 -5.48 -11.12
CA GLY A 65 3.67 -6.93 -11.26
C GLY A 65 3.36 -7.67 -9.98
N ALA A 66 3.06 -8.96 -10.12
CA ALA A 66 2.76 -9.83 -9.00
C ALA A 66 3.75 -11.01 -8.96
N GLY A 67 4.41 -11.20 -7.81
CA GLY A 67 5.20 -12.39 -7.51
C GLY A 67 4.40 -13.40 -6.69
N SER A 68 4.69 -14.68 -6.86
CA SER A 68 4.06 -15.78 -6.13
C SER A 68 5.09 -16.59 -5.37
N VAL A 69 4.73 -17.04 -4.17
CA VAL A 69 5.50 -17.98 -3.34
C VAL A 69 4.57 -19.13 -2.95
N PHE A 70 4.94 -20.35 -3.34
CA PHE A 70 4.11 -21.55 -3.17
C PHE A 70 4.95 -22.79 -2.94
N VAL A 71 4.29 -23.89 -2.54
CA VAL A 71 4.94 -25.19 -2.37
C VAL A 71 4.65 -26.08 -3.57
N LYS A 72 5.69 -26.61 -4.21
CA LYS A 72 5.59 -27.62 -5.28
C LYS A 72 6.51 -28.79 -4.96
N ASN A 73 5.96 -30.01 -5.00
CA ASN A 73 6.71 -31.24 -4.68
C ASN A 73 7.44 -31.17 -3.31
N GLY A 74 6.82 -30.51 -2.32
CA GLY A 74 7.40 -30.35 -0.97
C GLY A 74 8.55 -29.33 -0.85
N GLY A 75 8.91 -28.66 -1.95
CA GLY A 75 9.88 -27.58 -2.00
C GLY A 75 9.19 -26.21 -2.12
N LEU A 76 9.81 -25.20 -1.51
CA LEU A 76 9.37 -23.81 -1.66
C LEU A 76 9.83 -23.28 -3.01
N CYS A 77 8.89 -22.74 -3.78
CA CYS A 77 9.10 -22.16 -5.11
C CYS A 77 8.64 -20.71 -5.10
N ALA A 78 9.24 -19.91 -5.98
CA ALA A 78 8.79 -18.56 -6.23
C ALA A 78 8.99 -18.18 -7.70
N GLU A 79 8.05 -17.44 -8.26
CA GLU A 79 8.10 -16.92 -9.63
C GLU A 79 7.22 -15.68 -9.76
N TRP A 80 7.50 -14.85 -10.76
CA TRP A 80 6.51 -13.89 -11.26
C TRP A 80 5.27 -14.64 -11.72
N VAL A 81 4.08 -14.16 -11.36
CA VAL A 81 2.82 -14.64 -11.92
C VAL A 81 2.86 -14.38 -13.43
N PRO A 82 2.85 -15.41 -14.29
CA PRO A 82 3.01 -15.21 -15.72
C PRO A 82 1.91 -14.30 -16.28
N GLY A 83 2.31 -13.28 -17.06
CA GLY A 83 1.38 -12.29 -17.62
C GLY A 83 1.02 -11.13 -16.70
N SER A 84 1.41 -11.16 -15.42
CA SER A 84 1.09 -10.07 -14.48
C SER A 84 1.95 -8.82 -14.65
N ILE A 85 3.16 -8.96 -15.19
CA ILE A 85 4.11 -7.85 -15.30
C ILE A 85 3.68 -6.92 -16.44
N LYS A 86 3.52 -5.64 -16.12
CA LYS A 86 3.35 -4.55 -17.08
C LYS A 86 4.39 -3.47 -16.80
N SER A 87 5.00 -2.92 -17.84
CA SER A 87 5.94 -1.80 -17.70
C SER A 87 5.84 -0.86 -18.90
N TRP A 88 5.79 0.44 -18.64
CA TRP A 88 5.61 1.46 -19.68
C TRP A 88 6.29 2.77 -19.31
N PRO A 89 6.70 3.59 -20.29
CA PRO A 89 7.18 4.94 -20.04
C PRO A 89 6.03 5.86 -19.59
N SER A 90 6.19 6.53 -18.45
CA SER A 90 5.15 7.34 -17.82
C SER A 90 4.85 8.66 -18.55
N HIS A 91 5.70 9.06 -19.50
CA HIS A 91 5.61 10.35 -20.19
C HIS A 91 4.93 10.26 -21.56
N LEU A 92 4.68 9.04 -22.06
CA LEU A 92 3.87 8.86 -23.25
C LEU A 92 2.41 9.04 -22.86
N LYS A 93 1.70 9.91 -23.60
CA LYS A 93 0.24 10.01 -23.53
C LYS A 93 -0.30 9.18 -24.70
N GLY A 94 -1.18 8.22 -24.41
CA GLY A 94 -1.85 7.41 -25.42
C GLY A 94 -3.24 7.03 -24.95
N ASP A 95 -4.17 6.88 -25.89
CA ASP A 95 -5.51 6.37 -25.61
C ASP A 95 -5.43 4.86 -25.30
N GLY A 96 -5.54 4.49 -24.02
CA GLY A 96 -6.04 3.16 -23.63
C GLY A 96 -5.05 2.01 -23.41
N ASP A 97 -3.75 2.22 -23.18
CA ASP A 97 -2.83 1.11 -22.82
C ASP A 97 -1.79 1.55 -21.80
N TYR A 98 -2.14 1.52 -20.51
CA TYR A 98 -1.31 1.86 -19.33
C TYR A 98 -0.53 3.19 -19.39
N HIS A 99 -0.58 3.97 -20.47
CA HIS A 99 0.24 5.14 -20.74
C HIS A 99 -0.12 6.30 -19.80
N GLY A 100 0.87 6.80 -19.08
CA GLY A 100 0.71 7.87 -18.08
C GLY A 100 0.90 7.39 -16.65
N ASN A 101 0.21 8.03 -15.71
CA ASN A 101 0.20 7.63 -14.30
C ASN A 101 -0.72 6.42 -14.12
N PHE A 102 -0.31 5.50 -13.26
CA PHE A 102 -1.14 4.36 -12.86
C PHE A 102 -2.30 4.87 -12.00
N THR A 103 -3.54 4.69 -12.47
CA THR A 103 -4.77 5.17 -11.82
C THR A 103 -5.51 4.01 -11.15
N GLY A 104 -6.48 4.31 -10.28
CA GLY A 104 -7.35 3.28 -9.69
C GLY A 104 -8.07 2.44 -10.74
N GLU A 105 -8.58 3.07 -11.81
CA GLU A 105 -9.24 2.35 -12.92
C GLU A 105 -8.28 1.36 -13.63
N LEU A 106 -7.02 1.77 -13.86
CA LEU A 106 -6.01 0.89 -14.45
C LEU A 106 -5.61 -0.23 -13.49
N PHE A 107 -5.54 0.06 -12.18
CA PHE A 107 -5.29 -0.94 -11.15
C PHE A 107 -6.42 -1.97 -11.10
N GLU A 108 -7.69 -1.55 -11.10
CA GLU A 108 -8.83 -2.46 -11.07
C GLU A 108 -8.83 -3.44 -12.25
N LEU A 109 -8.63 -2.93 -13.48
CA LEU A 109 -8.51 -3.77 -14.68
C LEU A 109 -7.34 -4.76 -14.57
N TRP A 110 -6.17 -4.27 -14.16
CA TRP A 110 -4.99 -5.12 -13.97
C TRP A 110 -5.21 -6.18 -12.88
N PHE A 111 -5.84 -5.80 -11.77
CA PHE A 111 -6.09 -6.67 -10.63
C PHE A 111 -7.14 -7.74 -10.93
N GLU A 112 -8.16 -7.42 -11.74
CA GLU A 112 -9.12 -8.40 -12.23
C GLU A 112 -8.46 -9.46 -13.12
N GLU A 113 -7.63 -9.03 -14.09
CA GLU A 113 -6.82 -9.94 -14.91
C GLU A 113 -5.91 -10.83 -14.04
N LEU A 114 -5.25 -10.23 -13.04
CA LEU A 114 -4.42 -10.95 -12.09
C LEU A 114 -5.24 -12.01 -11.33
N CYS A 115 -6.40 -11.67 -10.80
CA CYS A 115 -7.24 -12.61 -10.05
C CYS A 115 -7.64 -13.84 -10.90
N GLN A 116 -7.96 -13.64 -12.17
CA GLN A 116 -8.25 -14.74 -13.11
C GLN A 116 -7.02 -15.66 -13.33
N LEU A 117 -5.83 -15.07 -13.47
CA LEU A 117 -4.56 -15.80 -13.58
C LEU A 117 -4.26 -16.59 -12.30
N LEU A 118 -4.49 -15.99 -11.13
CA LEU A 118 -4.26 -16.63 -9.84
C LEU A 118 -5.18 -17.83 -9.63
N GLN A 119 -6.49 -17.66 -9.87
CA GLN A 119 -7.47 -18.72 -9.71
C GLN A 119 -7.16 -19.91 -10.63
N SER A 120 -6.85 -19.65 -11.89
CA SER A 120 -6.57 -20.72 -12.87
C SER A 120 -5.26 -21.46 -12.61
N ARG A 121 -4.24 -20.81 -12.04
CA ARG A 121 -2.89 -21.37 -11.90
C ARG A 121 -2.57 -21.91 -10.51
N TYR A 122 -3.04 -21.24 -9.47
CA TYR A 122 -2.64 -21.50 -8.09
C TYR A 122 -3.81 -21.87 -7.17
N GLY A 123 -5.06 -21.64 -7.61
CA GLY A 123 -6.25 -21.82 -6.78
C GLY A 123 -6.29 -20.77 -5.65
N PRO A 124 -6.71 -21.15 -4.43
CA PRO A 124 -6.75 -20.23 -3.29
C PRO A 124 -5.39 -19.56 -3.04
N CYS A 125 -5.41 -18.23 -3.03
CA CYS A 125 -4.25 -17.38 -2.84
C CYS A 125 -4.47 -16.40 -1.70
N ARG A 126 -3.40 -16.05 -0.99
CA ARG A 126 -3.35 -14.91 -0.09
C ARG A 126 -2.59 -13.78 -0.77
N ILE A 127 -3.28 -12.67 -1.05
CA ILE A 127 -2.70 -11.51 -1.71
C ILE A 127 -2.21 -10.51 -0.66
N HIS A 128 -0.98 -10.04 -0.85
CA HIS A 128 -0.34 -9.00 -0.07
C HIS A 128 -0.10 -7.79 -0.97
N MET A 129 -0.66 -6.65 -0.55
CA MET A 129 -0.50 -5.35 -1.20
C MET A 129 -0.44 -4.25 -0.14
N ASP A 130 0.05 -3.08 -0.53
CA ASP A 130 0.09 -1.92 0.35
C ASP A 130 -1.30 -1.25 0.51
N GLY A 131 -1.39 -0.31 1.44
CA GLY A 131 -2.62 0.42 1.72
C GLY A 131 -2.86 1.65 0.85
N ALA A 132 -2.29 1.73 -0.37
CA ALA A 132 -2.43 2.91 -1.23
C ALA A 132 -3.91 3.28 -1.44
N ALA A 133 -4.18 4.58 -1.52
CA ALA A 133 -5.55 5.09 -1.56
C ALA A 133 -6.35 4.57 -2.77
N TYR A 134 -5.68 4.29 -3.89
CA TYR A 134 -6.31 3.76 -5.10
C TYR A 134 -6.48 2.23 -5.11
N HIS A 135 -5.96 1.50 -4.11
CA HIS A 135 -6.28 0.08 -3.88
C HIS A 135 -7.62 -0.10 -3.16
N LYS A 136 -8.27 1.01 -2.79
CA LYS A 136 -9.48 1.05 -1.98
C LYS A 136 -10.58 1.70 -2.79
N VAL A 137 -11.68 0.98 -2.97
CA VAL A 137 -12.93 1.59 -3.42
C VAL A 137 -13.71 1.99 -2.16
N ILE A 138 -13.85 3.30 -1.96
CA ILE A 138 -14.71 3.84 -0.90
C ILE A 138 -16.08 4.06 -1.53
N GLU A 139 -17.05 3.19 -1.20
CA GLU A 139 -18.40 3.23 -1.77
C GLU A 139 -19.16 4.50 -1.33
N ASP A 140 -18.91 5.00 -0.12
CA ASP A 140 -19.44 6.28 0.38
C ASP A 140 -18.30 7.20 0.87
N PRO A 141 -17.62 7.92 -0.05
CA PRO A 141 -16.47 8.71 0.31
C PRO A 141 -16.87 9.97 1.07
N ALA A 142 -16.28 10.13 2.24
CA ALA A 142 -16.31 11.40 2.97
C ALA A 142 -15.83 12.56 2.08
N PRO A 143 -16.50 13.73 2.13
CA PRO A 143 -16.15 14.84 1.26
C PRO A 143 -14.77 15.42 1.63
N ALA A 144 -13.91 15.56 0.62
CA ALA A 144 -12.57 16.12 0.80
C ALA A 144 -12.58 17.55 1.36
N SER A 145 -11.52 17.96 2.06
CA SER A 145 -11.32 19.31 2.60
C SER A 145 -11.39 20.44 1.57
N SER A 146 -11.27 20.13 0.28
CA SER A 146 -11.45 21.11 -0.81
C SER A 146 -12.92 21.44 -1.10
N LYS A 147 -13.87 20.60 -0.66
CA LYS A 147 -15.31 20.78 -0.91
C LYS A 147 -15.91 21.90 -0.07
N THR A 148 -17.13 22.31 -0.42
CA THR A 148 -17.83 23.42 0.24
C THR A 148 -18.48 22.96 1.56
N LYS A 149 -18.73 23.90 2.48
CA LYS A 149 -19.45 23.61 3.74
C LYS A 149 -20.81 22.96 3.50
N ALA A 150 -21.52 23.37 2.44
CA ALA A 150 -22.82 22.80 2.08
C ALA A 150 -22.74 21.32 1.73
N VAL A 151 -21.68 20.90 1.02
CA VAL A 151 -21.44 19.48 0.69
C VAL A 151 -21.11 18.68 1.95
N MET A 152 -20.26 19.22 2.83
CA MET A 152 -19.91 18.60 4.11
C MET A 152 -21.12 18.42 5.02
N VAL A 153 -21.96 19.45 5.14
CA VAL A 153 -23.22 19.41 5.90
C VAL A 153 -24.21 18.41 5.32
N LYS A 154 -24.35 18.38 3.99
CA LYS A 154 -25.21 17.41 3.32
C LYS A 154 -24.78 15.98 3.66
N TRP A 155 -23.50 15.67 3.51
CA TRP A 155 -22.96 14.35 3.81
C TRP A 155 -23.18 13.96 5.28
N LEU A 156 -22.88 14.86 6.23
CA LEU A 156 -23.11 14.64 7.66
C LEU A 156 -24.59 14.36 7.96
N ASN A 157 -25.52 15.12 7.37
CA ASN A 157 -26.96 14.93 7.54
C ASN A 157 -27.44 13.60 6.95
N GLU A 158 -26.94 13.21 5.77
CA GLU A 158 -27.21 11.91 5.14
C GLU A 158 -26.71 10.75 6.02
N HIS A 159 -25.62 10.99 6.77
CA HIS A 159 -25.04 10.05 7.72
C HIS A 159 -25.58 10.20 9.15
N GLY A 160 -26.69 10.89 9.36
CA GLY A 160 -27.39 10.97 10.65
C GLY A 160 -26.79 11.95 11.68
N VAL A 161 -25.92 12.86 11.25
CA VAL A 161 -25.38 13.95 12.07
C VAL A 161 -26.03 15.26 11.65
N THR A 162 -26.97 15.76 12.46
CA THR A 162 -27.70 17.00 12.15
C THR A 162 -26.82 18.22 12.36
N VAL A 163 -26.41 18.89 11.28
CA VAL A 163 -25.62 20.12 11.31
C VAL A 163 -26.20 21.19 10.37
N GLY A 164 -26.25 22.44 10.82
CA GLY A 164 -26.59 23.57 9.98
C GLY A 164 -25.36 24.23 9.35
N VAL A 165 -25.51 24.76 8.13
CA VAL A 165 -24.41 25.38 7.36
C VAL A 165 -23.80 26.60 8.06
N ASN A 166 -24.56 27.30 8.90
CA ASN A 166 -24.10 28.49 9.60
C ASN A 166 -23.58 28.20 11.01
N ASP A 167 -23.88 27.03 11.57
CA ASP A 167 -23.63 26.72 12.98
C ASP A 167 -22.19 26.24 13.23
N TYR A 168 -21.51 25.78 12.17
CA TYR A 168 -20.17 25.20 12.26
C TYR A 168 -19.21 25.87 11.29
N THR A 169 -17.96 26.03 11.69
CA THR A 169 -16.86 26.36 10.79
C THR A 169 -16.51 25.16 9.92
N LYS A 170 -15.82 25.40 8.80
CA LYS A 170 -15.37 24.31 7.91
C LYS A 170 -14.47 23.30 8.62
N LYS A 171 -13.58 23.77 9.49
CA LYS A 171 -12.67 22.93 10.28
C LYS A 171 -13.43 22.02 11.26
N GLN A 172 -14.51 22.52 11.88
CA GLN A 172 -15.37 21.71 12.75
C GLN A 172 -16.14 20.64 11.97
N LEU A 173 -16.64 20.98 10.78
CA LEU A 173 -17.29 20.01 9.90
C LEU A 173 -16.31 18.90 9.47
N GLU A 174 -15.05 19.24 9.15
CA GLU A 174 -14.00 18.26 8.85
C GLU A 174 -13.70 17.32 10.03
N GLN A 175 -13.70 17.85 11.27
CA GLN A 175 -13.53 17.03 12.47
C GLN A 175 -14.71 16.07 12.71
N LEU A 176 -15.94 16.53 12.50
CA LEU A 176 -17.14 15.69 12.59
C LEU A 176 -17.15 14.58 11.53
N ILE A 177 -16.73 14.91 10.30
CA ILE A 177 -16.58 13.93 9.22
C ILE A 177 -15.53 12.87 9.59
N ALA A 178 -14.37 13.30 10.11
CA ALA A 178 -13.32 12.39 10.54
C ALA A 178 -13.75 11.45 11.68
N GLN A 179 -14.61 11.91 12.59
CA GLN A 179 -15.15 11.11 13.70
C GLN A 179 -16.24 10.13 13.27
N ARG A 180 -17.03 10.47 12.25
CA ARG A 180 -18.08 9.56 11.74
C ARG A 180 -17.48 8.35 11.03
N GLY A 181 -16.30 8.52 10.44
CA GLY A 181 -15.67 7.53 9.55
C GLY A 181 -16.43 7.43 8.22
N ALA A 182 -15.71 7.27 7.11
CA ALA A 182 -16.36 6.80 5.89
C ALA A 182 -16.82 5.36 6.13
N THR A 183 -18.08 5.04 5.86
CA THR A 183 -18.61 3.69 6.05
C THR A 183 -17.97 2.71 5.08
N ALA A 184 -17.49 1.59 5.63
CA ALA A 184 -16.99 0.38 4.98
C ALA A 184 -16.14 0.61 3.71
N THR A 185 -14.82 0.58 3.90
CA THR A 185 -13.90 0.38 2.78
C THR A 185 -14.11 -1.04 2.25
N LYS A 186 -14.57 -1.18 1.02
CA LYS A 186 -14.45 -2.47 0.32
C LYS A 186 -13.01 -2.57 -0.14
N CYS A 187 -12.17 -3.12 0.73
CA CYS A 187 -10.78 -3.41 0.41
C CYS A 187 -10.75 -4.71 -0.39
N CYS A 188 -10.03 -4.76 -1.51
CA CYS A 188 -9.90 -5.98 -2.32
C CYS A 188 -9.24 -7.13 -1.56
N THR A 189 -8.60 -6.84 -0.41
CA THR A 189 -8.05 -7.82 0.52
C THR A 189 -8.23 -7.34 1.97
N PRO A 190 -8.34 -8.23 2.96
CA PRO A 190 -8.23 -7.81 4.35
C PRO A 190 -6.91 -7.05 4.58
N PRO A 191 -6.89 -6.03 5.46
CA PRO A 191 -5.67 -5.30 5.75
C PRO A 191 -4.61 -6.27 6.28
N PRO A 192 -3.34 -6.10 5.88
CA PRO A 192 -2.28 -6.95 6.38
C PRO A 192 -2.19 -6.84 7.91
N PRO A 193 -1.87 -7.93 8.63
CA PRO A 193 -1.68 -7.88 10.08
C PRO A 193 -0.65 -6.80 10.44
N PRO A 194 -0.75 -6.17 11.62
CA PRO A 194 0.18 -5.12 12.02
C PRO A 194 1.61 -5.67 11.94
N VAL A 195 2.40 -5.08 11.05
CA VAL A 195 3.81 -5.37 10.85
C VAL A 195 4.57 -4.04 10.82
N SER A 196 5.86 -4.05 11.16
CA SER A 196 6.65 -2.80 11.12
C SER A 196 6.58 -2.14 9.74
N PRO A 197 6.62 -0.80 9.64
CA PRO A 197 6.65 -0.10 8.34
C PRO A 197 7.75 -0.59 7.40
N ARG A 198 8.88 -1.04 7.97
CA ARG A 198 9.99 -1.63 7.22
C ARG A 198 9.67 -3.02 6.65
N ALA A 199 8.94 -3.85 7.39
CA ALA A 199 8.52 -5.16 6.94
C ALA A 199 7.48 -5.03 5.82
N THR A 200 6.53 -4.09 5.94
CA THR A 200 5.57 -3.71 4.88
C THR A 200 6.30 -3.32 3.61
N ALA A 201 7.18 -2.32 3.68
CA ALA A 201 7.92 -1.84 2.50
C ALA A 201 8.76 -2.93 1.81
N ASN A 202 9.36 -3.85 2.56
CA ASN A 202 10.13 -4.95 1.96
C ASN A 202 9.25 -6.06 1.38
N ARG A 203 8.05 -6.24 1.93
CA ARG A 203 7.06 -7.21 1.44
C ARG A 203 6.51 -6.75 0.10
N ASP A 204 6.28 -5.45 -0.02
CA ASP A 204 5.69 -4.86 -1.22
C ASP A 204 6.78 -4.74 -2.32
N ASP A 205 8.03 -4.35 -2.03
CA ASP A 205 9.13 -4.28 -3.03
C ASP A 205 9.81 -5.64 -3.36
N MET A 206 9.09 -6.77 -3.25
CA MET A 206 9.67 -8.07 -3.61
C MET A 206 9.92 -8.18 -5.12
N GLY A 207 11.15 -8.49 -5.50
CA GLY A 207 11.62 -8.48 -6.89
C GLY A 207 12.01 -7.08 -7.40
N GLY A 208 11.25 -6.03 -7.03
CA GLY A 208 11.53 -4.65 -7.40
C GLY A 208 12.91 -4.14 -6.96
N GLY A 209 13.31 -4.47 -5.73
CA GLY A 209 14.65 -4.10 -5.22
C GLY A 209 15.80 -4.75 -6.00
N ALA A 210 15.63 -6.00 -6.47
CA ALA A 210 16.64 -6.68 -7.29
C ALA A 210 16.78 -6.03 -8.67
N LEU A 211 15.65 -5.70 -9.29
CA LEU A 211 15.61 -4.98 -10.57
C LEU A 211 16.32 -3.62 -10.47
N LYS A 212 15.93 -2.80 -9.48
CA LYS A 212 16.51 -1.47 -9.25
C LYS A 212 18.01 -1.53 -9.03
N ASN A 213 18.48 -2.52 -8.26
CA ASN A 213 19.92 -2.74 -8.06
C ASN A 213 20.65 -3.07 -9.37
N ARG A 214 20.07 -3.90 -10.26
CA ARG A 214 20.69 -4.18 -11.57
C ARG A 214 20.78 -2.92 -12.43
N ILE A 215 19.70 -2.14 -12.50
CA ILE A 215 19.69 -0.87 -13.23
C ILE A 215 20.70 0.11 -12.62
N ALA A 216 20.82 0.18 -11.30
CA ALA A 216 21.79 1.05 -10.64
C ALA A 216 23.25 0.66 -10.92
N MET A 217 23.52 -0.63 -11.15
CA MET A 217 24.85 -1.17 -11.47
C MET A 217 25.19 -1.06 -12.96
N ASP A 218 24.18 -1.06 -13.83
CA ASP A 218 24.31 -0.80 -15.26
C ASP A 218 23.30 0.29 -15.68
N PRO A 219 23.57 1.58 -15.37
CA PRO A 219 22.63 2.66 -15.62
C PRO A 219 22.26 2.80 -17.11
N PRO A 220 21.01 3.13 -17.44
CA PRO A 220 20.61 3.29 -18.83
C PRO A 220 21.14 4.61 -19.42
N SER A 221 21.39 4.58 -20.72
CA SER A 221 21.83 5.72 -21.53
C SER A 221 20.67 6.51 -22.14
N SER A 222 19.48 5.91 -22.21
CA SER A 222 18.26 6.50 -22.76
C SER A 222 17.01 5.85 -22.16
N VAL A 223 15.82 6.38 -22.48
CA VAL A 223 14.53 5.76 -22.12
C VAL A 223 14.35 4.40 -22.76
N ALA A 224 14.70 4.25 -24.04
CA ALA A 224 14.57 2.97 -24.75
C ALA A 224 15.46 1.91 -24.09
N ASP A 225 16.72 2.27 -23.83
CA ASP A 225 17.68 1.43 -23.09
C ASP A 225 17.19 1.08 -21.68
N LEU A 226 16.56 2.03 -20.97
CA LEU A 226 15.91 1.73 -19.68
C LEU A 226 14.78 0.71 -19.84
N GLY A 227 13.96 0.81 -20.89
CA GLY A 227 12.90 -0.16 -21.18
C GLY A 227 13.46 -1.57 -21.41
N ASP A 228 14.50 -1.70 -22.23
CA ASP A 228 15.16 -2.97 -22.52
C ASP A 228 15.78 -3.57 -21.23
N LYS A 229 16.49 -2.75 -20.46
CA LYS A 229 17.08 -3.17 -19.16
C LYS A 229 16.04 -3.55 -18.12
N ILE A 230 14.87 -2.91 -18.11
CA ILE A 230 13.75 -3.31 -17.25
C ILE A 230 13.23 -4.69 -17.68
N ALA A 231 12.99 -4.88 -18.98
CA ALA A 231 12.45 -6.14 -19.51
C ALA A 231 13.40 -7.32 -19.27
N ASP A 232 14.69 -7.14 -19.55
CA ASP A 232 15.72 -8.15 -19.31
C ASP A 232 15.92 -8.36 -17.81
N GLY A 233 16.01 -7.27 -17.04
CA GLY A 233 16.15 -7.30 -15.60
C GLY A 233 15.02 -8.05 -14.91
N LEU A 234 13.76 -7.90 -15.34
CA LEU A 234 12.61 -8.63 -14.79
C LEU A 234 12.65 -10.11 -15.18
N ARG A 235 13.05 -10.44 -16.40
CA ARG A 235 13.21 -11.81 -16.91
C ARG A 235 14.29 -12.59 -16.15
N ASP A 236 15.35 -11.90 -15.76
CA ASP A 236 16.52 -12.50 -15.09
C ASP A 236 16.34 -12.67 -13.58
N ILE A 237 15.22 -12.20 -12.99
CA ILE A 237 14.98 -12.44 -11.55
C ILE A 237 14.67 -13.93 -11.35
N THR A 238 15.61 -14.61 -10.71
CA THR A 238 15.51 -16.05 -10.47
C THR A 238 14.63 -16.36 -9.27
N SER A 239 14.09 -17.59 -9.23
CA SER A 239 13.39 -18.12 -8.06
C SER A 239 14.23 -18.02 -6.77
N ARG A 240 15.55 -18.18 -6.88
CA ARG A 240 16.47 -18.07 -5.75
C ARG A 240 16.49 -16.66 -5.16
N GLU A 241 16.55 -15.63 -6.00
CA GLU A 241 16.54 -14.24 -5.57
C GLU A 241 15.21 -13.87 -4.91
N TRP A 242 14.10 -14.31 -5.50
CA TRP A 242 12.76 -14.21 -4.91
C TRP A 242 12.68 -14.83 -3.52
N LEU A 243 13.11 -16.09 -3.38
CA LEU A 243 13.09 -16.79 -2.11
C LEU A 243 14.03 -16.14 -1.07
N GLY A 244 15.11 -15.51 -1.51
CA GLY A 244 15.99 -14.71 -0.66
C GLY A 244 15.29 -13.48 -0.08
N ALA A 245 14.60 -12.71 -0.95
CA ALA A 245 13.79 -11.57 -0.54
C ALA A 245 12.65 -11.99 0.40
N TYR A 246 11.92 -13.05 0.03
CA TYR A 246 10.85 -13.63 0.84
C TYR A 246 11.33 -13.97 2.25
N LYS A 247 12.41 -14.76 2.39
CA LYS A 247 12.97 -15.13 3.70
C LYS A 247 13.38 -13.92 4.54
N LYS A 248 13.88 -12.85 3.90
CA LYS A 248 14.24 -11.61 4.59
C LYS A 248 13.02 -10.88 5.14
N VAL A 249 11.93 -10.80 4.36
CA VAL A 249 10.64 -10.26 4.82
C VAL A 249 10.12 -11.07 6.00
N ARG A 250 10.11 -12.41 5.86
CA ARG A 250 9.64 -13.31 6.93
C ARG A 250 10.42 -13.15 8.23
N LYS A 251 11.74 -13.01 8.15
CA LYS A 251 12.58 -12.77 9.34
C LYS A 251 12.20 -11.48 10.05
N GLN A 252 11.94 -10.41 9.30
CA GLN A 252 11.55 -9.12 9.87
C GLN A 252 10.15 -9.14 10.48
N GLU A 253 9.20 -9.82 9.85
CA GLU A 253 7.87 -10.03 10.43
C GLU A 253 7.96 -10.79 11.76
N GLN A 254 8.77 -11.85 11.81
CA GLN A 254 8.98 -12.63 13.04
C GLN A 254 9.64 -11.79 14.13
N GLU A 255 10.68 -11.01 13.79
CA GLU A 255 11.33 -10.08 14.71
C GLU A 255 10.34 -9.04 15.25
N TYR A 256 9.45 -8.51 14.39
CA TYR A 256 8.43 -7.56 14.80
C TYR A 256 7.45 -8.17 15.79
N LEU A 257 6.88 -9.35 15.48
CA LEU A 257 5.96 -10.05 16.37
C LEU A 257 6.56 -10.36 17.74
N HIS A 258 7.84 -10.73 17.80
CA HIS A 258 8.53 -10.97 19.07
C HIS A 258 8.77 -9.69 19.89
N SER A 259 8.73 -8.52 19.24
CA SER A 259 9.04 -7.23 19.86
C SER A 259 7.82 -6.35 20.14
N ALA A 260 6.64 -6.70 19.61
CA ALA A 260 5.44 -5.88 19.71
C ALA A 260 4.73 -6.07 21.06
N SER A 261 4.59 -4.98 21.83
CA SER A 261 3.60 -4.89 22.91
C SER A 261 2.21 -4.60 22.33
N PRO A 262 1.10 -5.01 22.97
CA PRO A 262 -0.25 -4.70 22.51
C PRO A 262 -0.43 -3.18 22.31
N PRO A 263 -1.12 -2.72 21.26
CA PRO A 263 -1.44 -1.31 21.12
C PRO A 263 -2.27 -0.85 22.32
N ALA A 264 -1.84 0.23 22.97
CA ALA A 264 -2.62 0.85 24.03
C ALA A 264 -3.93 1.37 23.43
N VAL A 265 -5.06 0.82 23.86
CA VAL A 265 -6.39 1.30 23.48
C VAL A 265 -6.60 2.66 24.13
N THR A 266 -6.36 3.74 23.40
CA THR A 266 -6.85 5.07 23.79
C THR A 266 -8.34 5.15 23.42
N PRO A 267 -9.25 5.31 24.40
CA PRO A 267 -10.67 5.50 24.09
C PRO A 267 -10.87 6.79 23.29
N ALA A 268 -11.82 6.76 22.36
CA ALA A 268 -12.18 7.92 21.58
C ALA A 268 -12.71 9.04 22.50
N PRO A 269 -12.34 10.32 22.25
CA PRO A 269 -12.83 11.42 23.06
C PRO A 269 -14.35 11.60 22.93
N THR A 270 -14.98 11.98 24.03
CA THR A 270 -16.44 12.09 24.17
C THR A 270 -16.94 13.37 23.49
N ILE A 271 -18.21 13.41 23.07
CA ILE A 271 -18.86 14.62 22.50
C ILE A 271 -18.71 15.83 23.42
N GLN A 272 -18.75 15.63 24.74
CA GLN A 272 -18.54 16.67 25.75
C GLN A 272 -17.13 17.28 25.66
N GLU A 273 -16.09 16.45 25.49
CA GLU A 273 -14.69 16.88 25.41
C GLU A 273 -14.42 17.69 24.13
N LEU A 274 -15.21 17.48 23.08
CA LEU A 274 -15.15 18.25 21.84
C LEU A 274 -15.88 19.59 21.94
N GLN A 275 -16.91 19.68 22.78
CA GLN A 275 -17.63 20.92 23.10
C GLN A 275 -16.80 21.81 24.04
N ASP A 276 -16.10 21.22 25.01
CA ASP A 276 -15.24 21.96 25.95
C ASP A 276 -14.01 22.60 25.28
N LEU A 277 -13.60 22.08 24.12
CA LEU A 277 -12.55 22.68 23.28
C LEU A 277 -13.03 23.91 22.48
N SER A 278 -14.34 24.09 22.28
CA SER A 278 -14.89 25.29 21.63
C SER A 278 -15.08 26.47 22.56
N ASP A 279 -15.24 26.23 23.87
CA ASP A 279 -15.56 27.27 24.85
C ASP A 279 -14.32 28.02 25.38
N ASN A 280 -13.12 27.48 25.14
CA ASN A 280 -11.85 28.06 25.62
C ASN A 280 -11.18 29.05 24.65
N ASN A 281 -11.91 29.67 23.74
CA ASN A 281 -11.36 30.74 22.91
C ASN A 281 -11.62 32.12 23.55
N ASP A 282 -11.12 32.31 24.79
CA ASP A 282 -10.91 33.66 25.32
C ASP A 282 -9.58 34.20 24.82
N SER A 283 -9.68 35.37 24.21
CA SER A 283 -8.66 36.12 23.53
C SER A 283 -7.60 36.69 24.49
N SER A 284 -6.64 35.88 24.92
CA SER A 284 -5.32 36.37 25.39
C SER A 284 -4.35 35.22 25.64
N LEU A 285 -3.41 34.99 24.72
CA LEU A 285 -1.96 34.92 25.00
C LEU A 285 -1.20 34.31 23.82
N THR A 286 -0.24 35.10 23.37
CA THR A 286 0.76 34.83 22.34
C THR A 286 1.73 33.72 22.73
N SER A 287 2.23 33.03 21.69
CA SER A 287 3.52 32.31 21.63
C SER A 287 3.61 31.01 22.43
N VAL A 288 3.72 29.87 21.71
CA VAL A 288 4.81 28.85 21.83
C VAL A 288 4.49 27.62 20.95
N THR A 289 5.38 27.38 19.98
CA THR A 289 5.69 26.12 19.25
C THR A 289 4.56 25.26 18.66
N ASN A 290 4.47 25.27 17.32
CA ASN A 290 3.85 24.20 16.53
C ASN A 290 4.69 22.91 16.63
N ARG A 291 4.26 21.97 17.46
CA ARG A 291 4.66 20.56 17.38
C ARG A 291 3.46 19.78 16.86
N ALA A 292 3.50 19.40 15.58
CA ALA A 292 2.48 18.59 14.94
C ALA A 292 2.36 17.23 15.66
N MET A 293 1.20 16.98 16.26
CA MET A 293 0.77 15.66 16.67
C MET A 293 0.04 15.01 15.49
N ASN A 294 0.66 14.01 14.88
CA ASN A 294 -0.02 13.05 14.02
C ASN A 294 -0.82 12.11 14.92
N SER A 295 -2.14 12.26 14.92
CA SER A 295 -3.07 11.30 15.53
C SER A 295 -3.30 10.16 14.55
N SER A 296 -2.80 8.98 14.91
CA SER A 296 -3.09 7.71 14.24
C SER A 296 -4.55 7.32 14.53
N THR A 297 -5.41 7.36 13.52
CA THR A 297 -6.74 6.73 13.60
C THR A 297 -6.56 5.24 13.36
N ALA A 298 -6.79 4.45 14.40
CA ALA A 298 -6.93 3.00 14.30
C ALA A 298 -8.33 2.70 13.78
N ASP A 299 -8.42 2.21 12.55
CA ASP A 299 -9.66 1.72 11.97
C ASP A 299 -9.95 0.32 12.55
N VAL A 300 -11.19 0.11 12.97
CA VAL A 300 -11.75 -1.20 13.34
C VAL A 300 -11.83 -2.05 12.07
N ILE A 301 -11.26 -3.26 12.11
CA ILE A 301 -11.14 -4.15 10.96
C ILE A 301 -12.25 -5.20 11.01
N GLU A 302 -13.08 -5.26 9.97
CA GLU A 302 -13.93 -6.40 9.65
C GLU A 302 -13.24 -7.23 8.54
N GLU A 303 -13.12 -8.54 8.73
CA GLU A 303 -12.49 -9.47 7.78
C GLU A 303 -13.53 -10.27 6.98
N TYR A 304 -13.24 -10.50 5.70
CA TYR A 304 -14.00 -11.38 4.82
C TYR A 304 -13.07 -12.39 4.15
N GLU A 305 -13.39 -13.67 4.28
CA GLU A 305 -12.78 -14.76 3.54
C GLU A 305 -13.43 -14.83 2.14
N ILE A 306 -12.69 -14.50 1.08
CA ILE A 306 -13.16 -14.70 -0.29
C ILE A 306 -12.79 -16.12 -0.69
N SER A 307 -13.76 -17.02 -0.61
CA SER A 307 -13.74 -18.26 -1.39
C SER A 307 -14.04 -17.90 -2.86
N LEU A 308 -13.04 -18.02 -3.74
CA LEU A 308 -13.22 -17.93 -5.20
C LEU A 308 -13.68 -19.27 -5.78
#